data_AF-A0A3D4XD18-F1
#
_entry.id   AF-A0A3D4XD18-F1
#
_cell.length_a   1.000
_cell.length_b   1.000
_cell.length_c   1.000
_cell.angle_alpha   90.00
_cell.angle_beta   90.00
_cell.angle_gamma   90.00
#
_symmetry.space_group_name_H-M   'P 1'
#
loop_
_entity.id
_entity.type
_entity.pdbx_description
1 polymer ?
#
loop_
_entity_poly.entity_id
_entity_poly.type
_entity_poly.pdbx_seq_one_letter_code
_entity_poly.pdbx_strand_id
1 'polypeptide(L)'
;MRTEEAEIRKRWSAGNILERMCHVGVYIFLFFLVAVYSFYAPEGYIQIATNKYLFFRGMCLLTAEVMIPLIVLRCMMLPFEKNPQKRGPHISLTDLFVLLFLLVNILSFFFTEYREEALWGTSGWYMGFAMHLFFIGIYFLVSRFYDGKIDVLPAFMGVVSVIFLWGLLNRFSVYPIDMHYDSNSFISSMGNINWFCGFWSVFFVIGVVLYIVTERRGLRIFSGVYSVLALGLGAVEGSDSAFVSMGVVFFFLLLVSFQKTAYMKRWLEEGIFYCAACQVMRVIVLFLPESLNMEEPSAEWMLGNLTLIVLVLLVVLRILLGREDKKYKKYTIERGIRNEDAGAELIWKWKWLKYLIIGLPAAVAVV
;
A
#
# COMPACT_ATOMS: atom_id res chain seq x y z
N MET A 1 1.08 -10.25 -51.03
CA MET A 1 1.52 -11.20 -49.98
C MET A 1 2.81 -10.74 -49.28
N ARG A 2 3.99 -10.76 -49.92
CA ARG A 2 5.27 -10.40 -49.24
C ARG A 2 5.37 -8.95 -48.72
N THR A 3 4.72 -8.00 -49.41
CA THR A 3 4.66 -6.57 -49.03
C THR A 3 3.70 -6.29 -47.88
N GLU A 4 2.56 -6.98 -47.86
CA GLU A 4 1.52 -6.86 -46.84
C GLU A 4 1.99 -7.43 -45.49
N GLU A 5 2.70 -8.56 -45.51
CA GLU A 5 3.34 -9.13 -44.31
C GLU A 5 4.43 -8.23 -43.72
N ALA A 6 5.18 -7.51 -44.56
CA ALA A 6 6.21 -6.58 -44.12
C ALA A 6 5.61 -5.32 -43.46
N GLU A 7 4.51 -4.79 -43.99
CA GLU A 7 3.78 -3.68 -43.36
C GLU A 7 3.16 -4.08 -42.02
N ILE A 8 2.56 -5.27 -41.93
CA ILE A 8 2.01 -5.80 -40.68
C ILE A 8 3.11 -5.92 -39.61
N ARG A 9 4.29 -6.44 -39.96
CA ARG A 9 5.44 -6.54 -39.05
C ARG A 9 5.93 -5.16 -38.59
N LYS A 10 5.99 -4.17 -39.50
CA LYS A 10 6.40 -2.80 -39.16
C LYS A 10 5.40 -2.13 -38.20
N ARG A 11 4.09 -2.30 -38.43
CA ARG A 11 3.03 -1.78 -37.54
C ARG A 11 3.08 -2.45 -36.16
N TRP A 12 3.30 -3.76 -36.11
CA TRP A 12 3.53 -4.49 -34.85
C TRP A 12 4.76 -3.97 -34.09
N SER A 13 5.88 -3.75 -34.79
CA SER A 13 7.08 -3.21 -34.17
C SER A 13 6.87 -1.79 -33.61
N ALA A 14 6.16 -0.92 -34.33
CA ALA A 14 5.83 0.43 -33.86
C ALA A 14 4.86 0.39 -32.66
N GLY A 15 3.84 -0.47 -32.70
CA GLY A 15 2.91 -0.68 -31.58
C GLY A 15 3.60 -1.13 -30.30
N ASN A 16 4.56 -2.06 -30.41
CA ASN A 16 5.37 -2.52 -29.28
C ASN A 16 6.26 -1.40 -28.69
N ILE A 17 6.76 -0.47 -29.51
CA ILE A 17 7.53 0.69 -29.04
C ILE A 17 6.60 1.63 -28.25
N LEU A 18 5.42 1.94 -28.79
CA LEU A 18 4.44 2.79 -28.12
C LEU A 18 3.96 2.19 -26.79
N GLU A 19 3.79 0.87 -26.73
CA GLU A 19 3.47 0.17 -25.49
C GLU A 19 4.57 0.30 -24.44
N ARG A 20 5.84 0.16 -24.83
CA ARG A 20 6.98 0.43 -23.92
C ARG A 20 7.00 1.88 -23.45
N MET A 21 6.71 2.84 -24.32
CA MET A 21 6.61 4.25 -23.93
C MET A 21 5.49 4.47 -22.91
N CYS A 22 4.35 3.79 -23.06
CA CYS A 22 3.27 3.86 -22.09
C CYS A 22 3.69 3.28 -20.73
N HIS A 23 4.37 2.14 -20.71
CA HIS A 23 4.93 1.57 -19.47
C HIS A 23 5.87 2.57 -18.77
N VAL A 24 6.81 3.16 -19.53
CA VAL A 24 7.74 4.17 -19.01
C VAL A 24 6.99 5.41 -18.48
N GLY A 25 5.95 5.86 -19.17
CA GLY A 25 5.10 6.97 -18.72
C GLY A 25 4.47 6.71 -17.35
N VAL A 26 3.97 5.49 -17.09
CA VAL A 26 3.46 5.10 -15.76
C VAL A 26 4.56 5.12 -14.70
N TYR A 27 5.75 4.61 -15.00
CA TYR A 27 6.87 4.63 -14.06
C TYR A 27 7.29 6.05 -13.69
N ILE A 28 7.34 6.96 -14.67
CA ILE A 28 7.63 8.37 -14.44
C ILE A 28 6.54 8.98 -13.55
N PHE A 29 5.26 8.77 -13.87
CA PHE A 29 4.15 9.25 -13.06
C PHE A 29 4.24 8.76 -11.61
N LEU A 30 4.46 7.45 -11.40
CA LEU A 30 4.60 6.88 -10.07
C LEU A 30 5.83 7.43 -9.32
N PHE A 31 6.95 7.66 -10.00
CA PHE A 31 8.12 8.29 -9.40
C PHE A 31 7.81 9.70 -8.90
N PHE A 32 7.17 10.54 -9.73
CA PHE A 32 6.76 11.88 -9.30
C PHE A 32 5.74 11.84 -8.17
N LEU A 33 4.79 10.89 -8.19
CA LEU A 33 3.76 10.75 -7.16
C LEU A 33 4.31 10.24 -5.82
N VAL A 34 5.21 9.27 -5.82
CA VAL A 34 5.72 8.64 -4.59
C VAL A 34 6.94 9.36 -4.04
N ALA A 35 7.84 9.83 -4.92
CA ALA A 35 9.05 10.53 -4.49
C ALA A 35 8.81 12.04 -4.39
N VAL A 36 8.57 12.69 -5.53
CA VAL A 36 8.59 14.16 -5.59
C VAL A 36 7.43 14.77 -4.79
N TYR A 37 6.21 14.28 -5.01
CA TYR A 37 5.00 14.78 -4.36
C TYR A 37 5.02 14.56 -2.84
N SER A 38 5.52 13.41 -2.37
CA SER A 38 5.62 13.13 -0.94
C SER A 38 6.52 14.13 -0.20
N PHE A 39 7.60 14.60 -0.83
CA PHE A 39 8.48 15.64 -0.26
C PHE A 39 8.05 17.08 -0.59
N TYR A 40 7.08 17.28 -1.49
CA TYR A 40 6.69 18.61 -1.92
C TYR A 40 5.93 19.38 -0.83
N ALA A 41 6.62 20.33 -0.19
CA ALA A 41 6.08 21.26 0.81
C ALA A 41 6.88 22.58 0.83
N PRO A 42 6.80 23.42 -0.23
CA PRO A 42 7.68 24.57 -0.41
C PRO A 42 7.51 25.69 0.63
N GLU A 43 6.32 25.81 1.24
CA GLU A 43 6.00 26.79 2.28
C GLU A 43 5.71 26.10 3.62
N GLY A 44 6.20 24.87 3.79
CA GLY A 44 5.90 24.11 4.99
C GLY A 44 4.40 23.83 5.14
N TYR A 45 3.83 24.02 6.35
CA TYR A 45 2.42 23.70 6.63
C TYR A 45 1.41 24.80 6.25
N ILE A 46 1.83 26.05 6.02
CA ILE A 46 0.95 27.23 5.84
C ILE A 46 -0.10 27.01 4.75
N GLN A 47 0.31 26.49 3.59
CA GLN A 47 -0.58 26.19 2.46
C GLN A 47 -0.32 24.81 1.89
N ILE A 48 0.07 23.86 2.74
CA ILE A 48 0.46 22.51 2.28
C ILE A 48 -0.63 21.82 1.47
N ALA A 49 -1.89 22.02 1.85
CA ALA A 49 -3.06 21.50 1.13
C ALA A 49 -3.13 22.01 -0.31
N THR A 50 -3.11 23.34 -0.47
CA THR A 50 -3.23 24.02 -1.76
C THR A 50 -2.03 23.71 -2.64
N ASN A 51 -0.83 23.78 -2.08
CA ASN A 51 0.41 23.51 -2.82
C ASN A 51 0.45 22.07 -3.34
N LYS A 52 0.11 21.09 -2.50
CA LYS A 52 0.02 19.69 -2.93
C LYS A 52 -1.09 19.47 -3.96
N TYR A 53 -2.27 20.04 -3.76
CA TYR A 53 -3.36 19.96 -4.73
C TYR A 53 -2.95 20.50 -6.11
N LEU A 54 -2.38 21.70 -6.17
CA LEU A 54 -1.96 22.31 -7.43
C LEU A 54 -0.86 21.52 -8.12
N PHE A 55 0.12 21.02 -7.35
CA PHE A 55 1.17 20.14 -7.86
C PHE A 55 0.58 18.86 -8.46
N PHE A 56 -0.28 18.16 -7.70
CA PHE A 56 -0.91 16.91 -8.13
C PHE A 56 -1.77 17.12 -9.37
N ARG A 57 -2.60 18.17 -9.39
CA ARG A 57 -3.42 18.54 -10.54
C ARG A 57 -2.56 18.79 -11.78
N GLY A 58 -1.50 19.59 -11.64
CA GLY A 58 -0.55 19.86 -12.73
C GLY A 58 0.10 18.58 -13.25
N MET A 59 0.57 17.72 -12.36
CA MET A 59 1.14 16.42 -12.69
C MET A 59 0.14 15.52 -13.44
N CYS A 60 -1.12 15.46 -13.02
CA CYS A 60 -2.16 14.69 -13.71
C CYS A 60 -2.46 15.24 -15.11
N LEU A 61 -2.56 16.57 -15.26
CA LEU A 61 -2.82 17.22 -16.54
C LEU A 61 -1.66 16.98 -17.52
N LEU A 62 -0.42 17.18 -17.09
CA LEU A 62 0.77 16.90 -17.91
C LEU A 62 0.85 15.42 -18.32
N THR A 63 0.53 14.52 -17.39
CA THR A 63 0.48 13.08 -17.68
C THR A 63 -0.61 12.78 -18.70
N ALA A 64 -1.79 13.38 -18.58
CA ALA A 64 -2.88 13.20 -19.54
C ALA A 64 -2.51 13.75 -20.93
N GLU A 65 -1.89 14.92 -21.01
CA GLU A 65 -1.44 15.55 -22.25
C GLU A 65 -0.45 14.67 -23.03
N VAL A 66 0.46 14.00 -22.32
CA VAL A 66 1.44 13.09 -22.94
C VAL A 66 0.83 11.71 -23.22
N MET A 67 0.11 11.13 -22.27
CA MET A 67 -0.33 9.74 -22.33
C MET A 67 -1.54 9.54 -23.24
N ILE A 68 -2.49 10.48 -23.30
CA ILE A 68 -3.68 10.32 -24.15
C ILE A 68 -3.30 10.17 -25.63
N PRO A 69 -2.45 11.06 -26.24
CA PRO A 69 -2.01 10.88 -27.62
C PRO A 69 -1.25 9.57 -27.84
N LEU A 70 -0.36 9.18 -26.92
CA LEU A 70 0.37 7.91 -27.01
C LEU A 70 -0.56 6.70 -27.02
N ILE A 71 -1.58 6.70 -26.16
CA ILE A 71 -2.59 5.64 -26.08
C ILE A 71 -3.43 5.60 -27.36
N VAL A 72 -3.86 6.75 -27.87
CA VAL A 72 -4.62 6.84 -29.13
C VAL A 72 -3.79 6.31 -30.30
N LEU A 73 -2.53 6.76 -30.43
CA LEU A 73 -1.60 6.27 -31.47
C LEU A 73 -1.37 4.76 -31.35
N ARG A 74 -1.19 4.23 -30.14
CA ARG A 74 -1.06 2.79 -29.89
C ARG A 74 -2.29 2.04 -30.39
N CYS A 75 -3.49 2.51 -30.05
CA CYS A 75 -4.75 1.91 -30.50
C CYS A 75 -4.92 1.95 -32.02
N MET A 76 -4.43 2.99 -32.70
CA MET A 76 -4.47 3.10 -34.17
C MET A 76 -3.43 2.23 -34.89
N MET A 77 -2.27 1.99 -34.25
CA MET A 77 -1.16 1.23 -34.84
C MET A 77 -1.25 -0.27 -34.60
N LEU A 78 -1.86 -0.71 -33.50
CA LEU A 78 -2.06 -2.13 -33.24
C LEU A 78 -3.10 -2.70 -34.20
N PRO A 79 -2.76 -3.71 -35.03
CA PRO A 79 -3.71 -4.30 -35.95
C PRO A 79 -4.86 -4.98 -35.20
N PHE A 80 -6.06 -4.93 -35.79
CA PHE A 80 -7.25 -5.54 -35.21
C PHE A 80 -7.05 -7.05 -35.03
N GLU A 81 -6.99 -7.50 -33.78
CA GLU A 81 -6.81 -8.91 -33.44
C GLU A 81 -8.08 -9.68 -33.85
N LYS A 82 -7.96 -10.52 -34.88
CA LYS A 82 -9.09 -11.31 -35.41
C LYS A 82 -9.58 -12.35 -34.40
N ASN A 83 -8.75 -12.73 -33.43
CA ASN A 83 -9.11 -13.68 -32.39
C ASN A 83 -9.89 -12.98 -31.25
N PRO A 84 -11.18 -13.30 -31.04
CA PRO A 84 -12.01 -12.68 -30.00
C PRO A 84 -11.50 -12.91 -28.58
N GLN A 85 -10.74 -13.98 -28.31
CA GLN A 85 -10.11 -14.23 -27.00
C GLN A 85 -8.84 -13.41 -26.75
N LYS A 86 -8.33 -12.74 -27.78
CA LYS A 86 -7.19 -11.81 -27.69
C LYS A 86 -7.61 -10.36 -27.98
N ARG A 87 -8.92 -10.09 -28.11
CA ARG A 87 -9.46 -8.75 -28.37
C ARG A 87 -9.43 -7.90 -27.11
N GLY A 88 -8.62 -6.84 -27.14
CA GLY A 88 -8.73 -5.67 -26.27
C GLY A 88 -8.55 -5.94 -24.78
N PRO A 89 -8.43 -4.88 -23.96
CA PRO A 89 -8.36 -5.05 -22.51
C PRO A 89 -9.68 -5.63 -22.00
N HIS A 90 -9.62 -6.80 -21.35
CA HIS A 90 -10.76 -7.37 -20.65
C HIS A 90 -11.23 -6.37 -19.57
N ILE A 91 -12.49 -5.94 -19.63
CA ILE A 91 -13.10 -5.16 -18.56
C ILE A 91 -13.29 -6.10 -17.37
N SER A 92 -12.55 -5.85 -16.30
CA SER A 92 -12.65 -6.57 -15.04
C SER A 92 -13.89 -6.13 -14.24
N LEU A 93 -14.30 -6.94 -13.27
CA LEU A 93 -15.37 -6.55 -12.34
C LEU A 93 -15.00 -5.26 -11.57
N THR A 94 -13.73 -5.07 -11.24
CA THR A 94 -13.23 -3.85 -10.61
C THR A 94 -13.40 -2.64 -11.53
N ASP A 95 -13.16 -2.78 -12.83
CA ASP A 95 -13.39 -1.71 -13.79
C ASP A 95 -14.86 -1.30 -13.86
N LEU A 96 -15.77 -2.28 -13.81
CA LEU A 96 -17.20 -2.00 -13.75
C LEU A 96 -17.53 -1.18 -12.50
N PHE A 97 -16.99 -1.52 -11.33
CA PHE A 97 -17.21 -0.74 -10.11
C PHE A 97 -16.62 0.68 -10.21
N VAL A 98 -15.46 0.86 -10.84
CA VAL A 98 -14.88 2.20 -11.07
C VAL A 98 -15.75 3.02 -12.03
N LEU A 99 -16.32 2.40 -13.08
CA LEU A 99 -17.24 3.06 -14.00
C LEU A 99 -18.60 3.40 -13.34
N LEU A 100 -19.11 2.52 -12.47
CA LEU A 100 -20.29 2.82 -11.67
C LEU A 100 -20.02 3.95 -10.68
N PHE A 101 -18.84 3.98 -10.07
CA PHE A 101 -18.41 5.10 -9.24
C PHE A 101 -18.35 6.40 -10.04
N LEU A 102 -17.81 6.38 -11.26
CA LEU A 102 -17.84 7.53 -12.16
C LEU A 102 -19.28 7.99 -12.44
N LEU A 103 -20.18 7.06 -12.74
CA LEU A 103 -21.59 7.38 -12.97
C LEU A 103 -22.24 8.05 -11.76
N VAL A 104 -22.01 7.51 -10.55
CA VAL A 104 -22.52 8.12 -9.30
C VAL A 104 -21.97 9.53 -9.11
N ASN A 105 -20.67 9.75 -9.36
CA ASN A 105 -20.06 11.07 -9.27
C ASN A 105 -20.67 12.05 -10.28
N ILE A 106 -20.90 11.61 -11.53
CA ILE A 106 -21.56 12.40 -12.58
C ILE A 106 -22.96 12.80 -12.14
N LEU A 107 -23.77 11.84 -11.68
CA LEU A 107 -25.13 12.10 -11.22
C LEU A 107 -25.12 13.08 -10.03
N SER A 108 -24.28 12.82 -9.02
CA SER A 108 -24.12 13.70 -7.86
C SER A 108 -23.76 15.13 -8.26
N PHE A 109 -22.84 15.30 -9.22
CA PHE A 109 -22.46 16.61 -9.74
C PHE A 109 -23.58 17.33 -10.51
N PHE A 110 -24.37 16.61 -11.33
CA PHE A 110 -25.46 17.24 -12.09
C PHE A 110 -26.68 17.60 -11.24
N PHE A 111 -26.94 16.85 -10.18
CA PHE A 111 -28.11 17.05 -9.31
C PHE A 111 -27.84 17.94 -8.08
N THR A 112 -26.60 18.35 -7.84
CA THR A 112 -26.29 19.28 -6.73
C THR A 112 -26.60 20.73 -7.09
N GLU A 113 -27.06 21.49 -6.09
CA GLU A 113 -27.25 22.94 -6.19
C GLU A 113 -25.90 23.70 -6.08
N TYR A 114 -24.87 23.08 -5.51
CA TYR A 114 -23.56 23.69 -5.21
C TYR A 114 -22.52 23.37 -6.29
N ARG A 115 -22.77 23.73 -7.54
CA ARG A 115 -21.96 23.27 -8.68
C ARG A 115 -20.47 23.64 -8.61
N GLU A 116 -20.15 24.87 -8.23
CA GLU A 116 -18.75 25.33 -8.16
C GLU A 116 -17.96 24.57 -7.09
N GLU A 117 -18.53 24.46 -5.88
CA GLU A 117 -17.91 23.72 -4.79
C GLU A 117 -17.88 22.21 -5.07
N ALA A 118 -18.91 21.67 -5.73
CA ALA A 118 -18.91 20.27 -6.15
C ALA A 118 -17.86 19.98 -7.23
N LEU A 119 -17.54 20.94 -8.11
CA LEU A 119 -16.53 20.75 -9.15
C LEU A 119 -15.12 20.73 -8.57
N TRP A 120 -14.79 21.72 -7.74
CA TRP A 120 -13.43 21.97 -7.27
C TRP A 120 -13.15 21.43 -5.87
N GLY A 121 -14.20 21.22 -5.07
CA GLY A 121 -14.11 20.95 -3.64
C GLY A 121 -13.98 22.24 -2.82
N THR A 122 -14.26 22.11 -1.53
CA THR A 122 -14.07 23.19 -0.56
C THR A 122 -12.60 23.63 -0.50
N SER A 123 -12.36 24.93 -0.34
CA SER A 123 -11.02 25.49 -0.20
C SER A 123 -10.25 24.81 0.94
N GLY A 124 -8.99 24.46 0.70
CA GLY A 124 -8.16 23.71 1.65
C GLY A 124 -8.33 22.19 1.65
N TRP A 125 -9.34 21.65 0.96
CA TRP A 125 -9.53 20.21 0.76
C TRP A 125 -9.48 19.80 -0.71
N TYR A 126 -10.08 20.60 -1.60
CA TYR A 126 -10.04 20.43 -3.06
C TYR A 126 -10.51 19.07 -3.60
N MET A 127 -11.34 18.33 -2.85
CA MET A 127 -11.83 16.98 -3.21
C MET A 127 -13.13 17.01 -4.03
N GLY A 128 -13.21 17.88 -5.05
CA GLY A 128 -14.37 17.97 -5.94
C GLY A 128 -14.41 16.90 -7.06
N PHE A 129 -15.41 16.98 -7.92
CA PHE A 129 -15.61 16.11 -9.08
C PHE A 129 -14.37 16.05 -9.99
N ALA A 130 -13.68 17.18 -10.20
CA ALA A 130 -12.47 17.22 -11.01
C ALA A 130 -11.36 16.29 -10.48
N MET A 131 -11.19 16.21 -9.15
CA MET A 131 -10.22 15.31 -8.52
C MET A 131 -10.60 13.84 -8.66
N HIS A 132 -11.90 13.54 -8.55
CA HIS A 132 -12.42 12.20 -8.76
C HIS A 132 -12.14 11.69 -10.18
N LEU A 133 -12.26 12.57 -11.19
CA LEU A 133 -11.87 12.24 -12.57
C LEU A 133 -10.38 11.90 -12.69
N PHE A 134 -9.49 12.63 -11.99
CA PHE A 134 -8.07 12.28 -11.97
C PHE A 134 -7.82 10.93 -11.31
N PHE A 135 -8.46 10.61 -10.18
CA PHE A 135 -8.31 9.30 -9.52
C PHE A 135 -8.76 8.16 -10.43
N ILE A 136 -9.88 8.31 -11.12
CA ILE A 136 -10.39 7.33 -12.10
C ILE A 136 -9.43 7.21 -13.29
N GLY A 137 -8.91 8.34 -13.80
CA GLY A 137 -7.90 8.35 -14.86
C GLY A 137 -6.62 7.62 -14.47
N ILE A 138 -6.10 7.87 -13.25
CA ILE A 138 -4.93 7.19 -12.69
C ILE A 138 -5.19 5.69 -12.55
N TYR A 139 -6.37 5.30 -12.07
CA TYR A 139 -6.74 3.88 -11.98
C TYR A 139 -6.60 3.19 -13.34
N PHE A 140 -7.17 3.75 -14.41
CA PHE A 140 -7.07 3.18 -15.75
C PHE A 140 -5.65 3.24 -16.31
N LEU A 141 -4.92 4.33 -16.06
CA LEU A 141 -3.52 4.47 -16.46
C LEU A 141 -2.65 3.35 -15.87
N VAL A 142 -2.72 3.16 -14.55
CA VAL A 142 -1.92 2.15 -13.84
C VAL A 142 -2.39 0.75 -14.21
N SER A 143 -3.69 0.46 -14.16
CA SER A 143 -4.20 -0.90 -14.43
C SER A 143 -3.93 -1.41 -15.85
N ARG A 144 -3.79 -0.51 -16.85
CA ARG A 144 -3.56 -0.91 -18.25
C ARG A 144 -2.10 -0.93 -18.63
N PHE A 145 -1.29 -0.05 -18.04
CA PHE A 145 0.07 0.20 -18.49
C PHE A 145 1.13 -0.01 -17.42
N TYR A 146 0.77 -0.35 -16.18
CA TYR A 146 1.75 -0.87 -15.22
C TYR A 146 1.98 -2.37 -15.47
N ASP A 147 3.23 -2.76 -15.68
CA ASP A 147 3.61 -4.16 -15.93
C ASP A 147 3.82 -4.98 -14.64
N GLY A 148 3.58 -4.38 -13.46
CA GLY A 148 3.60 -5.09 -12.18
C GLY A 148 4.99 -5.45 -11.67
N LYS A 149 6.07 -4.94 -12.26
CA LYS A 149 7.43 -5.33 -11.83
C LYS A 149 7.68 -4.89 -10.40
N ILE A 150 7.97 -5.87 -9.55
CA ILE A 150 8.29 -5.68 -8.13
C ILE A 150 9.59 -4.89 -7.95
N ASP A 151 10.47 -4.86 -8.96
CA ASP A 151 11.81 -4.27 -8.83
C ASP A 151 11.80 -2.75 -8.53
N VAL A 152 10.70 -2.03 -8.78
CA VAL A 152 10.57 -0.61 -8.39
C VAL A 152 10.08 -0.42 -6.95
N LEU A 153 9.41 -1.42 -6.36
CA LEU A 153 8.86 -1.31 -5.01
C LEU A 153 9.93 -1.04 -3.96
N PRO A 154 11.12 -1.68 -3.97
CA PRO A 154 12.18 -1.36 -3.02
C PRO A 154 12.62 0.11 -3.06
N ALA A 155 12.65 0.73 -4.24
CA ALA A 155 13.01 2.15 -4.38
C ALA A 155 11.95 3.04 -3.73
N PHE A 156 10.66 2.77 -3.99
CA PHE A 156 9.54 3.46 -3.37
C PHE A 156 9.51 3.26 -1.86
N MET A 157 9.76 2.05 -1.37
CA MET A 157 9.90 1.79 0.06
C MET A 157 11.05 2.58 0.66
N GLY A 158 12.18 2.74 -0.04
CA GLY A 158 13.30 3.57 0.43
C GLY A 158 12.88 5.04 0.61
N VAL A 159 12.21 5.62 -0.39
CA VAL A 159 11.64 6.97 -0.34
C VAL A 159 10.67 7.12 0.84
N VAL A 160 9.72 6.20 0.96
CA VAL A 160 8.70 6.23 2.01
C VAL A 160 9.32 6.03 3.40
N SER A 161 10.40 5.25 3.52
CA SER A 161 11.11 5.08 4.79
C SER A 161 11.62 6.41 5.33
N VAL A 162 12.07 7.32 4.46
CA VAL A 162 12.52 8.65 4.87
C VAL A 162 11.35 9.48 5.40
N ILE A 163 10.20 9.43 4.74
CA ILE A 163 8.96 10.11 5.19
C ILE A 163 8.50 9.54 6.54
N PHE A 164 8.53 8.22 6.70
CA PHE A 164 8.16 7.55 7.96
C PHE A 164 9.14 7.88 9.07
N LEU A 165 10.45 7.86 8.81
CA LEU A 165 11.45 8.24 9.79
C LEU A 165 11.28 9.70 10.21
N TRP A 166 11.02 10.61 9.26
CA TRP A 166 10.72 12.00 9.57
C TRP A 166 9.46 12.13 10.43
N GLY A 167 8.37 11.44 10.07
CA GLY A 167 7.16 11.43 10.88
C GLY A 167 7.39 10.91 12.30
N LEU A 168 8.19 9.85 12.44
CA LEU A 168 8.58 9.30 13.74
C LEU A 168 9.38 10.32 14.56
N LEU A 169 10.35 11.00 13.93
CA LEU A 169 11.13 12.05 14.59
C LEU A 169 10.23 13.20 15.07
N ASN A 170 9.28 13.65 14.26
CA ASN A 170 8.33 14.69 14.65
C ASN A 170 7.50 14.30 15.89
N ARG A 171 7.13 13.03 16.00
CA ARG A 171 6.42 12.51 17.19
C ARG A 171 7.26 12.48 18.44
N PHE A 172 8.58 12.53 18.31
CA PHE A 172 9.52 12.69 19.41
C PHE A 172 10.08 14.11 19.53
N SER A 173 9.37 15.11 18.98
CA SER A 173 9.75 16.54 18.98
C SER A 173 11.11 16.83 18.34
N VAL A 174 11.56 15.97 17.42
CA VAL A 174 12.74 16.21 16.58
C VAL A 174 12.27 16.63 15.20
N TYR A 175 12.64 17.86 14.79
CA TYR A 175 12.23 18.45 13.51
C TYR A 175 13.47 18.67 12.63
N PRO A 176 13.79 17.71 11.73
CA PRO A 176 14.96 17.83 10.85
C PRO A 176 14.89 19.00 9.87
N ILE A 177 13.68 19.43 9.53
CA ILE A 177 13.36 20.51 8.59
C ILE A 177 12.32 21.39 9.28
N ASP A 178 12.56 22.70 9.30
CA ASP A 178 11.60 23.69 9.79
C ASP A 178 10.44 23.77 8.77
N MET A 179 9.27 23.31 9.19
CA MET A 179 8.07 23.25 8.36
C MET A 179 7.11 24.40 8.63
N HIS A 180 7.46 25.37 9.50
CA HIS A 180 6.67 26.56 9.86
C HIS A 180 5.18 26.27 10.20
N TYR A 181 4.67 26.77 11.33
CA TYR A 181 3.33 26.43 11.85
C TYR A 181 3.19 24.96 12.27
N ASP A 182 4.26 24.44 12.89
CA ASP A 182 4.27 23.10 13.46
C ASP A 182 3.20 23.00 14.57
N SER A 183 2.39 21.94 14.49
CA SER A 183 1.41 21.58 15.51
C SER A 183 1.27 20.06 15.56
N ASN A 184 0.66 19.54 16.63
CA ASN A 184 0.52 18.09 16.84
C ASN A 184 -0.34 17.42 15.75
N SER A 185 -1.15 18.21 15.03
CA SER A 185 -1.99 17.77 13.92
C SER A 185 -1.22 17.64 12.59
N PHE A 186 0.05 18.04 12.53
CA PHE A 186 0.91 17.92 11.36
C PHE A 186 2.08 16.96 11.58
N ILE A 187 2.47 16.23 10.53
CA ILE A 187 3.52 15.23 10.59
C ILE A 187 4.21 15.05 9.23
N SER A 188 5.54 15.08 9.23
CA SER A 188 6.41 14.99 8.04
C SER A 188 6.04 16.00 6.93
N SER A 189 6.57 15.84 5.73
CA SER A 189 6.12 16.59 4.55
C SER A 189 4.72 16.21 4.04
N MET A 190 4.02 15.26 4.65
CA MET A 190 2.63 14.94 4.29
C MET A 190 1.63 15.98 4.80
N GLY A 191 1.93 16.62 5.94
CA GLY A 191 1.03 17.60 6.55
C GLY A 191 0.03 16.93 7.49
N ASN A 192 -1.26 17.12 7.23
CA ASN A 192 -2.32 16.75 8.16
C ASN A 192 -2.24 15.26 8.55
N ILE A 193 -2.44 14.97 9.83
CA ILE A 193 -2.36 13.63 10.42
C ILE A 193 -3.25 12.58 9.72
N ASN A 194 -4.44 12.96 9.26
CA ASN A 194 -5.33 12.05 8.55
C ASN A 194 -4.85 11.78 7.12
N TRP A 195 -4.20 12.75 6.48
CA TRP A 195 -3.57 12.53 5.16
C TRP A 195 -2.31 11.66 5.30
N PHE A 196 -1.55 11.86 6.37
CA PHE A 196 -0.43 10.99 6.71
C PHE A 196 -0.91 9.56 6.98
N CYS A 197 -1.95 9.37 7.79
CA CYS A 197 -2.54 8.05 8.05
C CYS A 197 -3.00 7.38 6.75
N GLY A 198 -3.68 8.11 5.87
CA GLY A 198 -4.06 7.61 4.55
C GLY A 198 -2.85 7.15 3.72
N PHE A 199 -1.78 7.95 3.69
CA PHE A 199 -0.52 7.59 3.03
C PHE A 199 0.13 6.37 3.67
N TRP A 200 0.31 6.37 5.00
CA TRP A 200 0.86 5.28 5.77
C TRP A 200 0.10 3.98 5.51
N SER A 201 -1.23 4.02 5.55
CA SER A 201 -2.15 2.88 5.37
C SER A 201 -1.95 2.13 4.05
N VAL A 202 -1.48 2.81 3.00
CA VAL A 202 -1.17 2.20 1.71
C VAL A 202 0.23 1.60 1.72
N PHE A 203 1.21 2.33 2.24
CA PHE A 203 2.61 1.97 2.08
C PHE A 203 3.12 1.00 3.15
N PHE A 204 2.55 0.93 4.36
CA PHE A 204 2.96 -0.08 5.34
C PHE A 204 2.63 -1.50 4.83
N VAL A 205 1.50 -1.64 4.12
CA VAL A 205 1.03 -2.91 3.52
C VAL A 205 2.08 -3.51 2.61
N ILE A 206 2.77 -2.69 1.81
CA ILE A 206 3.81 -3.15 0.89
C ILE A 206 4.93 -3.87 1.66
N GLY A 207 5.36 -3.28 2.79
CA GLY A 207 6.38 -3.86 3.66
C GLY A 207 5.98 -5.22 4.23
N VAL A 208 4.84 -5.25 4.93
CA VAL A 208 4.37 -6.45 5.63
C VAL A 208 3.99 -7.59 4.66
N VAL A 209 3.40 -7.26 3.51
CA VAL A 209 3.10 -8.25 2.46
C VAL A 209 4.40 -8.80 1.89
N LEU A 210 5.34 -7.93 1.48
CA LEU A 210 6.60 -8.38 0.89
C LEU A 210 7.42 -9.23 1.86
N TYR A 211 7.47 -8.88 3.15
CA TYR A 211 8.14 -9.67 4.16
C TYR A 211 7.60 -11.10 4.24
N ILE A 212 6.28 -11.25 4.21
CA ILE A 212 5.62 -12.55 4.27
C ILE A 212 5.83 -13.37 3.00
N VAL A 213 5.66 -12.77 1.81
CA VAL A 213 5.58 -13.54 0.55
C VAL A 213 6.93 -13.72 -0.15
N THR A 214 7.91 -12.85 0.09
CA THR A 214 9.16 -12.89 -0.66
C THR A 214 10.06 -14.05 -0.24
N GLU A 215 10.64 -14.74 -1.22
CA GLU A 215 11.64 -15.80 -0.97
C GLU A 215 13.08 -15.28 -1.09
N ARG A 216 13.28 -14.10 -1.70
CA ARG A 216 14.59 -13.46 -1.83
C ARG A 216 15.05 -12.94 -0.46
N ARG A 217 16.12 -13.52 0.09
CA ARG A 217 16.62 -13.19 1.44
C ARG A 217 16.92 -11.70 1.63
N GLY A 218 17.59 -11.05 0.66
CA GLY A 218 17.92 -9.62 0.76
C GLY A 218 16.66 -8.75 0.81
N LEU A 219 15.71 -8.99 -0.10
CA LEU A 219 14.43 -8.28 -0.11
C LEU A 219 13.62 -8.52 1.16
N ARG A 220 13.65 -9.74 1.72
CA ARG A 220 12.99 -10.06 2.99
C ARG A 220 13.58 -9.29 4.17
N ILE A 221 14.91 -9.16 4.24
CA ILE A 221 15.56 -8.39 5.32
C ILE A 221 15.17 -6.92 5.18
N PHE A 222 15.29 -6.36 3.97
CA PHE A 222 14.91 -4.98 3.70
C PHE A 222 13.45 -4.70 4.05
N SER A 223 12.51 -5.55 3.60
CA SER A 223 11.10 -5.38 3.91
C SER A 223 10.79 -5.57 5.40
N GLY A 224 11.52 -6.44 6.12
CA GLY A 224 11.36 -6.60 7.57
C GLY A 224 11.81 -5.37 8.36
N VAL A 225 12.95 -4.77 7.98
CA VAL A 225 13.40 -3.49 8.58
C VAL A 225 12.39 -2.38 8.30
N TYR A 226 11.90 -2.32 7.06
CA TYR A 226 10.83 -1.39 6.70
C TYR A 226 9.55 -1.63 7.52
N SER A 227 9.12 -2.89 7.68
CA SER A 227 7.93 -3.23 8.48
C SER A 227 8.08 -2.77 9.93
N VAL A 228 9.25 -2.97 10.56
CA VAL A 228 9.49 -2.49 11.93
C VAL A 228 9.32 -0.98 12.03
N LEU A 229 9.89 -0.22 11.09
CA LEU A 229 9.73 1.24 11.05
C LEU A 229 8.27 1.64 10.84
N ALA A 230 7.61 1.07 9.84
CA ALA A 230 6.25 1.41 9.47
C ALA A 230 5.25 1.05 10.57
N LEU A 231 5.33 -0.16 11.12
CA LEU A 231 4.47 -0.64 12.20
C LEU A 231 4.72 0.11 13.49
N GLY A 232 5.99 0.37 13.82
CA GLY A 232 6.35 1.21 14.96
C GLY A 232 5.75 2.60 14.84
N LEU A 233 5.92 3.26 13.70
CA LEU A 233 5.31 4.57 13.47
C LEU A 233 3.78 4.52 13.56
N GLY A 234 3.14 3.46 13.07
CA GLY A 234 1.69 3.27 13.20
C GLY A 234 1.19 3.28 14.64
N ALA A 235 2.02 2.92 15.63
CA ALA A 235 1.66 2.98 17.04
C ALA A 235 1.64 4.42 17.61
N VAL A 236 2.35 5.35 16.96
CA VAL A 236 2.57 6.71 17.45
C VAL A 236 2.27 7.80 16.42
N GLU A 237 1.69 7.48 15.25
CA GLU A 237 1.41 8.48 14.22
C GLU A 237 0.31 9.47 14.63
N GLY A 238 -0.54 9.07 15.58
CA GLY A 238 -1.58 9.89 16.22
C GLY A 238 -2.94 9.91 15.51
N SER A 239 -3.24 8.93 14.66
CA SER A 239 -4.61 8.73 14.14
C SER A 239 -5.13 7.34 14.48
N ASP A 240 -6.33 7.26 15.07
CA ASP A 240 -6.98 5.97 15.38
C ASP A 240 -7.27 5.12 14.14
N SER A 241 -7.39 5.76 12.96
CA SER A 241 -7.59 5.07 11.69
C SER A 241 -6.43 4.13 11.33
N ALA A 242 -5.23 4.37 11.86
CA ALA A 242 -4.06 3.51 11.68
C ALA A 242 -4.31 2.11 12.22
N PHE A 243 -4.93 2.01 13.41
CA PHE A 243 -5.20 0.74 14.06
C PHE A 243 -6.24 -0.09 13.32
N VAL A 244 -7.27 0.58 12.77
CA VAL A 244 -8.29 -0.08 11.94
C VAL A 244 -7.63 -0.66 10.68
N SER A 245 -6.82 0.13 9.99
CA SER A 245 -6.11 -0.31 8.78
C SER A 245 -5.18 -1.49 9.08
N MET A 246 -4.37 -1.39 10.14
CA MET A 246 -3.49 -2.47 10.59
C MET A 246 -4.27 -3.73 10.95
N GLY A 247 -5.37 -3.61 11.69
CA GLY A 247 -6.21 -4.74 12.09
C GLY A 247 -6.75 -5.51 10.88
N VAL A 248 -7.30 -4.81 9.89
CA VAL A 248 -7.80 -5.41 8.64
C VAL A 248 -6.68 -6.11 7.87
N VAL A 249 -5.52 -5.45 7.74
CA VAL A 249 -4.37 -6.01 6.99
C VAL A 249 -3.79 -7.23 7.71
N PHE A 250 -3.57 -7.16 9.03
CA PHE A 250 -3.09 -8.30 9.81
C PHE A 250 -4.06 -9.48 9.78
N PHE A 251 -5.36 -9.20 9.84
CA PHE A 251 -6.39 -10.23 9.69
C PHE A 251 -6.33 -10.89 8.31
N PHE A 252 -6.25 -10.11 7.23
CA PHE A 252 -6.11 -10.66 5.89
C PHE A 252 -4.83 -11.48 5.73
N LEU A 253 -3.69 -10.97 6.22
CA LEU A 253 -2.41 -11.67 6.18
C LEU A 253 -2.42 -12.95 7.02
N LEU A 254 -3.18 -13.01 8.11
CA LEU A 254 -3.40 -14.24 8.86
C LEU A 254 -4.11 -15.29 7.98
N LEU A 255 -5.16 -14.90 7.25
CA LEU A 255 -5.88 -15.79 6.34
C LEU A 255 -5.00 -16.30 5.18
N VAL A 256 -4.11 -15.44 4.66
CA VAL A 256 -3.11 -15.79 3.63
C VAL A 256 -2.05 -16.74 4.21
N SER A 257 -1.68 -16.56 5.48
CA SER A 257 -0.63 -17.32 6.15
C SER A 257 -0.92 -18.82 6.28
N PHE A 258 -2.19 -19.23 6.19
CA PHE A 258 -2.57 -20.65 6.13
C PHE A 258 -2.15 -21.37 4.84
N GLN A 259 -1.59 -20.67 3.85
CA GLN A 259 -1.08 -21.29 2.62
C GLN A 259 0.25 -22.02 2.82
N LYS A 260 1.17 -21.44 3.63
CA LYS A 260 2.50 -22.00 3.89
C LYS A 260 2.90 -21.82 5.35
N THR A 261 3.55 -22.83 5.93
CA THR A 261 4.09 -22.76 7.31
C THR A 261 5.12 -21.63 7.45
N ALA A 262 5.85 -21.34 6.37
CA ALA A 262 6.75 -20.18 6.30
C ALA A 262 6.00 -18.84 6.45
N TYR A 263 4.83 -18.70 5.83
CA TYR A 263 4.04 -17.46 5.90
C TYR A 263 3.47 -17.25 7.30
N MET A 264 2.92 -18.29 7.94
CA MET A 264 2.47 -18.21 9.33
C MET A 264 3.59 -17.81 10.29
N LYS A 265 4.79 -18.36 10.12
CA LYS A 265 5.96 -17.95 10.91
C LYS A 265 6.30 -16.47 10.70
N ARG A 266 6.25 -15.98 9.46
CA ARG A 266 6.54 -14.58 9.11
C ARG A 266 5.44 -13.63 9.62
N TRP A 267 4.18 -14.04 9.59
CA TRP A 267 3.08 -13.27 10.17
C TRP A 267 3.21 -13.13 11.69
N LEU A 268 3.59 -14.20 12.39
CA LEU A 268 3.92 -14.10 13.82
C LEU A 268 5.12 -13.17 14.08
N GLU A 269 6.13 -13.19 13.20
CA GLU A 269 7.27 -12.26 13.28
C GLU A 269 6.85 -10.80 13.07
N GLU A 270 5.92 -10.50 12.17
CA GLU A 270 5.37 -9.14 12.00
C GLU A 270 4.63 -8.65 13.26
N GLY A 271 3.86 -9.53 13.91
CA GLY A 271 3.25 -9.20 15.20
C GLY A 271 4.29 -8.94 16.30
N ILE A 272 5.40 -9.69 16.29
CA ILE A 272 6.55 -9.47 17.16
C ILE A 272 7.21 -8.13 16.85
N PHE A 273 7.41 -7.79 15.56
CA PHE A 273 7.98 -6.51 15.13
C PHE A 273 7.17 -5.33 15.67
N TYR A 274 5.84 -5.37 15.49
CA TYR A 274 4.95 -4.34 16.01
C TYR A 274 5.05 -4.22 17.54
N CYS A 275 4.84 -5.32 18.27
CA CYS A 275 4.84 -5.26 19.73
C CYS A 275 6.20 -4.87 20.30
N ALA A 276 7.30 -5.33 19.69
CA ALA A 276 8.64 -4.93 20.08
C ALA A 276 8.88 -3.43 19.80
N ALA A 277 8.45 -2.91 18.66
CA ALA A 277 8.54 -1.48 18.36
C ALA A 277 7.77 -0.63 19.37
N CYS A 278 6.55 -1.03 19.74
CA CYS A 278 5.79 -0.38 20.81
C CYS A 278 6.55 -0.37 22.15
N GLN A 279 7.18 -1.49 22.52
CA GLN A 279 7.95 -1.55 23.77
C GLN A 279 9.23 -0.71 23.71
N VAL A 280 9.90 -0.62 22.56
CA VAL A 280 11.03 0.30 22.38
C VAL A 280 10.56 1.75 22.55
N MET A 281 9.45 2.14 21.93
CA MET A 281 8.87 3.47 22.08
C MET A 281 8.44 3.75 23.52
N ARG A 282 7.85 2.78 24.20
CA ARG A 282 7.52 2.87 25.62
C ARG A 282 8.76 3.21 26.46
N VAL A 283 9.87 2.51 26.22
CA VAL A 283 11.13 2.76 26.92
C VAL A 283 11.63 4.18 26.65
N ILE A 284 11.55 4.66 25.40
CA ILE A 284 11.93 6.04 25.04
C ILE A 284 11.08 7.06 25.82
N VAL A 285 9.76 6.89 25.81
CA VAL A 285 8.82 7.78 26.51
C VAL A 285 9.02 7.75 28.03
N LEU A 286 9.36 6.60 28.61
CA LEU A 286 9.71 6.51 30.03
C LEU A 286 10.96 7.32 30.39
N PHE A 287 11.95 7.38 29.50
CA PHE A 287 13.16 8.18 29.73
C PHE A 287 12.98 9.66 29.35
N LEU A 288 12.06 9.97 28.45
CA LEU A 288 11.78 11.32 27.96
C LEU A 288 10.25 11.57 27.94
N PRO A 289 9.60 11.82 29.09
CA PRO A 289 8.14 11.91 29.18
C PRO A 289 7.54 13.01 28.32
N GLU A 290 8.25 14.14 28.16
CA GLU A 290 7.83 15.28 27.34
C GLU A 290 8.16 15.12 25.84
N SER A 291 8.76 13.99 25.43
CA SER A 291 9.16 13.81 24.04
C SER A 291 7.98 13.52 23.11
N LEU A 292 6.94 12.84 23.62
CA LEU A 292 5.87 12.32 22.78
C LEU A 292 4.86 13.41 22.44
N ASN A 293 4.91 13.88 21.20
CA ASN A 293 4.10 14.99 20.73
C ASN A 293 2.80 14.52 20.06
N MET A 294 1.92 13.91 20.85
CA MET A 294 0.54 13.54 20.46
C MET A 294 -0.36 13.36 21.69
N GLU A 295 -1.66 13.55 21.51
CA GLU A 295 -2.66 13.55 22.59
C GLU A 295 -3.66 12.38 22.51
N GLU A 296 -3.37 11.34 21.71
CA GLU A 296 -4.32 10.24 21.48
C GLU A 296 -4.29 9.16 22.56
N PRO A 297 -5.41 8.84 23.23
CA PRO A 297 -5.48 7.83 24.30
C PRO A 297 -5.08 6.41 23.84
N SER A 298 -5.28 6.11 22.56
CA SER A 298 -4.94 4.81 21.96
C SER A 298 -3.43 4.52 22.03
N ALA A 299 -2.59 5.55 22.02
CA ALA A 299 -1.16 5.42 22.20
C ALA A 299 -0.77 4.85 23.57
N GLU A 300 -1.47 5.23 24.63
CA GLU A 300 -1.19 4.71 25.98
C GLU A 300 -1.39 3.19 26.04
N TRP A 301 -2.39 2.68 25.31
CA TRP A 301 -2.68 1.26 25.25
C TRP A 301 -1.59 0.51 24.47
N MET A 302 -1.11 1.10 23.37
CA MET A 302 -0.05 0.53 22.56
C MET A 302 1.29 0.53 23.28
N LEU A 303 1.60 1.59 24.02
CA LEU A 303 2.80 1.71 24.85
C LEU A 303 2.63 1.06 26.24
N GLY A 304 1.53 0.34 26.47
CA GLY A 304 1.21 -0.28 27.75
C GLY A 304 1.80 -1.69 27.96
N ASN A 305 1.36 -2.35 29.04
CA ASN A 305 1.70 -3.74 29.35
C ASN A 305 1.02 -4.75 28.40
N LEU A 306 -0.07 -4.35 27.73
CA LEU A 306 -0.81 -5.24 26.83
C LEU A 306 0.08 -5.72 25.69
N THR A 307 0.79 -4.81 25.01
CA THR A 307 1.67 -5.17 23.90
C THR A 307 2.89 -5.99 24.37
N LEU A 308 3.33 -5.85 25.62
CA LEU A 308 4.35 -6.72 26.22
C LEU A 308 3.83 -8.16 26.43
N ILE A 309 2.63 -8.32 26.96
CA ILE A 309 2.01 -9.65 27.14
C ILE A 309 1.82 -10.32 25.77
N VAL A 310 1.29 -9.58 24.79
CA VAL A 310 1.11 -10.07 23.42
C VAL A 310 2.45 -10.43 22.77
N LEU A 311 3.50 -9.63 22.98
CA LEU A 311 4.86 -9.94 22.51
C LEU A 311 5.33 -11.30 23.02
N VAL A 312 5.22 -11.54 24.33
CA VAL A 312 5.64 -12.82 24.94
C VAL A 312 4.85 -13.99 24.33
N LEU A 313 3.52 -13.84 24.19
CA LEU A 313 2.68 -14.87 23.58
C LEU A 313 3.08 -15.17 22.13
N LEU A 314 3.30 -14.14 21.30
CA LEU A 314 3.70 -14.30 19.91
C LEU A 314 5.07 -14.95 19.78
N VAL A 315 6.04 -14.58 20.63
CA VAL A 315 7.37 -15.21 20.68
C VAL A 315 7.25 -16.70 21.02
N VAL A 316 6.46 -17.05 22.04
CA VAL A 316 6.23 -18.45 22.43
C VAL A 316 5.59 -19.22 21.28
N LEU A 317 4.52 -18.70 20.67
CA LEU A 317 3.85 -19.31 19.52
C LEU A 317 4.82 -19.51 18.35
N ARG A 318 5.66 -18.51 18.07
CA ARG A 318 6.65 -18.57 16.98
C ARG A 318 7.72 -19.64 17.22
N ILE A 319 8.17 -19.81 18.46
CA ILE A 319 9.13 -20.84 18.84
C ILE A 319 8.49 -22.23 18.76
N LEU A 320 7.28 -22.40 19.30
CA LEU A 320 6.55 -23.67 19.26
C LEU A 320 6.29 -24.11 17.81
N LEU A 321 5.78 -23.21 16.97
CA LEU A 321 5.57 -23.48 15.55
C LEU A 321 6.88 -23.84 14.83
N GLY A 322 7.99 -23.17 15.19
CA GLY A 322 9.31 -23.48 14.65
C GLY A 322 9.81 -24.89 15.04
N ARG A 323 9.54 -25.34 16.27
CA ARG A 323 9.87 -26.69 16.74
C ARG A 323 9.04 -27.75 16.03
N GLU A 324 7.74 -27.53 15.90
CA GLU A 324 6.83 -28.46 15.22
C GLU A 324 7.11 -28.54 13.71
N ASP A 325 7.41 -27.43 13.03
CA ASP A 325 7.80 -27.41 11.60
C ASP A 325 9.07 -28.26 11.37
N LYS A 326 10.08 -28.15 12.25
CA LYS A 326 11.31 -28.96 12.16
C LYS A 326 11.02 -30.45 12.33
N LYS A 327 10.22 -30.84 13.34
CA LYS A 327 9.82 -32.23 13.55
C LYS A 327 9.05 -32.77 12.35
N TYR A 328 8.11 -31.97 11.84
CA TYR A 328 7.27 -32.35 10.71
C TYR A 328 8.09 -32.57 9.43
N LYS A 329 9.05 -31.68 9.14
CA LYS A 329 9.97 -31.84 8.01
C LYS A 329 10.86 -33.08 8.13
N LYS A 330 11.35 -33.39 9.34
CA LYS A 330 12.12 -34.62 9.57
C LYS A 330 11.26 -35.86 9.28
N TYR A 331 10.04 -35.88 9.79
CA TYR A 331 9.07 -36.95 9.58
C TYR A 331 8.69 -37.15 8.10
N THR A 332 8.46 -36.07 7.34
CA THR A 332 8.13 -36.17 5.91
C THR A 332 9.31 -36.70 5.08
N ILE A 333 10.54 -36.27 5.40
CA ILE A 333 11.78 -36.79 4.78
C ILE A 333 11.93 -38.29 5.06
N GLU A 334 11.76 -38.72 6.30
CA GLU A 334 11.86 -40.14 6.70
C GLU A 334 10.83 -41.03 5.98
N ARG A 335 9.68 -40.48 5.58
CA ARG A 335 8.64 -41.20 4.84
C ARG A 335 8.72 -41.05 3.31
N GLY A 336 9.73 -40.34 2.80
CA GLY A 336 9.90 -40.12 1.35
C GLY A 336 8.81 -39.24 0.71
N ILE A 337 8.07 -38.46 1.51
CA ILE A 337 7.06 -37.50 1.02
C ILE A 337 7.80 -36.31 0.43
N ARG A 338 7.57 -36.00 -0.85
CA ARG A 338 8.27 -34.89 -1.52
C ARG A 338 7.63 -33.57 -1.12
N ASN A 339 8.43 -32.48 -1.14
CA ASN A 339 7.95 -31.13 -0.81
C ASN A 339 6.79 -30.64 -1.72
N GLU A 340 6.60 -31.25 -2.89
CA GLU A 340 5.57 -30.91 -3.87
C GLU A 340 4.21 -31.59 -3.58
N ASP A 341 4.18 -32.57 -2.67
CA ASP A 341 2.98 -33.32 -2.34
C ASP A 341 2.03 -32.51 -1.44
N ALA A 342 0.72 -32.58 -1.71
CA ALA A 342 -0.32 -32.02 -0.86
C ALA A 342 -0.25 -32.68 0.53
N GLY A 343 0.33 -31.96 1.50
CA GLY A 343 0.65 -32.50 2.83
C GLY A 343 2.08 -32.26 3.30
N ALA A 344 2.95 -31.61 2.51
CA ALA A 344 4.30 -31.24 2.97
C ALA A 344 4.32 -30.07 3.98
N GLU A 345 3.23 -29.33 4.10
CA GLU A 345 3.13 -28.12 4.92
C GLU A 345 2.35 -28.39 6.21
N LEU A 346 3.01 -28.21 7.37
CA LEU A 346 2.41 -28.41 8.70
C LEU A 346 1.11 -27.62 8.87
N ILE A 347 1.05 -26.41 8.32
CA ILE A 347 -0.06 -25.49 8.49
C ILE A 347 -1.40 -26.04 7.94
N TRP A 348 -1.36 -27.01 7.01
CA TRP A 348 -2.56 -27.60 6.44
C TRP A 348 -3.34 -28.45 7.46
N LYS A 349 -2.67 -28.99 8.48
CA LYS A 349 -3.36 -29.65 9.61
C LYS A 349 -4.26 -28.70 10.40
N TRP A 350 -3.97 -27.40 10.34
CA TRP A 350 -4.69 -26.36 11.06
C TRP A 350 -5.57 -25.51 10.15
N LYS A 351 -5.79 -25.94 8.89
CA LYS A 351 -6.60 -25.20 7.94
C LYS A 351 -8.05 -25.02 8.42
N TRP A 352 -8.55 -25.92 9.27
CA TRP A 352 -9.87 -25.77 9.92
C TRP A 352 -9.97 -24.48 10.76
N LEU A 353 -8.87 -24.06 11.39
CA LEU A 353 -8.82 -22.83 12.19
C LEU A 353 -9.10 -21.59 11.32
N LYS A 354 -8.68 -21.59 10.06
CA LYS A 354 -9.00 -20.53 9.10
C LYS A 354 -10.52 -20.35 8.95
N TYR A 355 -11.26 -21.44 8.80
CA TYR A 355 -12.71 -21.38 8.64
C TYR A 355 -13.42 -20.96 9.94
N LEU A 356 -12.89 -21.36 11.10
CA LEU A 356 -13.36 -20.88 12.39
C LEU A 356 -13.16 -19.36 12.53
N ILE A 357 -11.97 -18.87 12.21
CA ILE A 357 -11.61 -17.45 12.27
C ILE A 357 -12.47 -16.61 11.32
N ILE A 358 -12.83 -17.13 10.14
CA ILE A 358 -13.75 -16.45 9.21
C ILE A 358 -15.19 -16.49 9.73
N GLY A 359 -15.61 -17.61 10.35
CA GLY A 359 -16.98 -17.79 10.85
C GLY A 359 -17.32 -16.91 12.05
N LEU A 360 -16.35 -16.60 12.91
CA LEU A 360 -16.56 -15.78 14.12
C LEU A 360 -17.05 -14.35 13.80
N PRO A 361 -16.38 -13.56 12.93
CA PRO A 361 -16.88 -12.25 12.49
C PRO A 361 -18.20 -12.33 11.71
N ALA A 362 -18.36 -13.35 10.86
CA ALA A 362 -19.59 -13.53 10.08
C ALA A 362 -20.81 -13.81 10.97
N ALA A 363 -20.63 -14.54 12.07
CA ALA A 363 -21.69 -14.78 13.06
C ALA A 363 -22.06 -13.52 13.84
N VAL A 364 -21.10 -12.64 14.12
CA VAL A 364 -21.34 -11.36 14.81
C VAL A 364 -21.99 -10.33 13.89
N ALA A 365 -21.73 -10.35 12.58
CA ALA A 365 -22.34 -9.43 11.61
C ALA A 365 -23.79 -9.79 11.22
N VAL A 366 -24.27 -10.98 11.59
CA VAL A 366 -25.64 -11.47 11.33
C VAL A 366 -26.56 -11.30 12.55
N VAL A 367 -26.00 -10.89 13.69
CA VAL A 367 -26.72 -10.47 14.91
C VAL A 367 -26.75 -8.95 14.95
#